data_AF-A0A833AAE9-F1
#
_entry.id   AF-A0A833AAE9-F1
#
_cell.length_a   1.000
_cell.length_b   1.000
_cell.length_c   1.000
_cell.angle_alpha   90.00
_cell.angle_beta   90.00
_cell.angle_gamma   90.00
#
_symmetry.space_group_name_H-M   'P 1'
#
loop_
_entity.id
_entity.type
_entity.pdbx_description
1 polymer ?
#
loop_
_entity_poly.entity_id
_entity_poly.type
_entity_poly.pdbx_seq_one_letter_code
_entity_poly.pdbx_strand_id
1 'polypeptide(L)'
;MEITEFIKKYGVLITEEALEEIKRLSSEELRALERKIYEEKPVFLDKSFVLSIKKPKIEVFEIKLKEKVMNLEEFIEILHNYYDIFSEMIKNKMNPLKLVSISSVKTHGSYGIIGMVKSISETESHVIVELEDKTGIIKCVIKKELIKNEENTLYIDEIIGVEGKYEKGKFYVEKIIFPDIEEIKKANFEKDSVLYARNDLETIRISINGKFFTINQPAVFIIDNINVLVFLNKQNINPKIYLKKRTLFPGKITISGIIQTPPHLVITTHIPSYRENYKGVKIIGLEPKEEVRIRLKGMEEIV
;
A
#
# COMPACT_ATOMS: atom_id res chain seq x y z
N MET A 1 -16.64 17.43 34.70
CA MET A 1 -15.33 17.83 35.23
C MET A 1 -14.82 18.99 34.41
N GLU A 2 -14.66 20.15 35.03
CA GLU A 2 -14.14 21.37 34.40
C GLU A 2 -12.60 21.36 34.36
N ILE A 3 -11.99 22.07 33.41
CA ILE A 3 -10.52 22.16 33.26
C ILE A 3 -9.86 22.59 34.57
N THR A 4 -10.43 23.61 35.21
CA THR A 4 -9.97 24.20 36.46
C THR A 4 -9.92 23.20 37.61
N GLU A 5 -10.86 22.25 37.65
CA GLU A 5 -10.96 21.22 38.68
C GLU A 5 -9.87 20.15 38.51
N PHE A 6 -9.59 19.76 37.26
CA PHE A 6 -8.53 18.79 36.96
C PHE A 6 -7.12 19.37 37.20
N ILE A 7 -6.89 20.62 36.80
CA ILE A 7 -5.62 21.32 37.07
C ILE A 7 -5.38 21.40 38.58
N LYS A 8 -6.41 21.77 39.36
CA LYS A 8 -6.31 21.84 40.83
C LYS A 8 -6.01 20.48 41.46
N LYS A 9 -6.61 19.41 40.92
CA LYS A 9 -6.47 18.06 41.48
C LYS A 9 -5.09 17.44 41.21
N TYR A 10 -4.52 17.63 40.02
CA TYR A 10 -3.27 16.94 39.64
C TYR A 10 -2.08 17.86 39.37
N GLY A 11 -2.26 19.18 39.34
CA GLY A 11 -1.17 20.14 39.15
C GLY A 11 -0.59 20.16 37.73
N VAL A 12 -1.38 19.75 36.73
CA VAL A 12 -0.94 19.58 35.34
C VAL A 12 -1.66 20.56 34.42
N LEU A 13 -0.97 21.12 33.42
CA LEU A 13 -1.59 21.91 32.35
C LEU A 13 -2.23 20.97 31.33
N ILE A 14 -3.40 21.31 30.79
CA ILE A 14 -4.20 20.41 29.93
C ILE A 14 -4.67 21.17 28.71
N THR A 15 -4.59 20.57 27.52
CA THR A 15 -5.22 21.14 26.32
C THR A 15 -6.73 20.91 26.30
N GLU A 16 -7.47 21.75 25.59
CA GLU A 16 -8.92 21.54 25.41
C GLU A 16 -9.23 20.17 24.80
N GLU A 17 -8.48 19.77 23.77
CA GLU A 17 -8.63 18.46 23.13
C GLU A 17 -8.36 17.29 24.09
N ALA A 18 -7.39 17.43 25.01
CA ALA A 18 -7.10 16.42 26.02
C ALA A 18 -8.25 16.31 27.01
N LEU A 19 -8.84 17.43 27.42
CA LEU A 19 -9.99 17.44 28.31
C LEU A 19 -11.21 16.76 27.68
N GLU A 20 -11.47 17.01 26.39
CA GLU A 20 -12.54 16.34 25.66
C GLU A 20 -12.36 14.82 25.66
N GLU A 21 -11.13 14.34 25.46
CA GLU A 21 -10.83 12.91 25.53
C GLU A 21 -10.94 12.35 26.96
N ILE A 22 -10.50 13.08 27.98
CA ILE A 22 -10.64 12.67 29.39
C ILE A 22 -12.11 12.45 29.75
N LYS A 23 -13.01 13.32 29.28
CA LYS A 23 -14.46 13.19 29.48
C LYS A 23 -15.06 11.93 28.84
N ARG A 24 -14.38 11.34 27.86
CA ARG A 24 -14.81 10.13 27.13
C ARG A 24 -14.23 8.84 27.71
N LEU A 25 -13.33 8.92 28.69
CA LEU A 25 -12.70 7.74 29.29
C LEU A 25 -13.66 6.98 30.20
N SER A 26 -13.54 5.65 30.19
CA SER A 26 -14.19 4.79 31.17
C SER A 26 -13.54 4.93 32.56
N SER A 27 -14.23 4.46 33.60
CA SER A 27 -13.72 4.51 34.98
C SER A 27 -12.40 3.75 35.17
N GLU A 28 -12.16 2.67 34.41
CA GLU A 28 -10.89 1.94 34.43
C GLU A 28 -9.76 2.73 33.77
N GLU A 29 -10.05 3.37 32.63
CA GLU A 29 -9.13 4.20 31.89
C GLU A 29 -8.74 5.45 32.69
N LEU A 30 -9.69 6.10 33.33
CA LEU A 30 -9.42 7.23 34.23
C LEU A 30 -8.44 6.85 35.34
N ARG A 31 -8.61 5.69 35.97
CA ARG A 31 -7.66 5.18 36.99
C ARG A 31 -6.28 4.89 36.40
N ALA A 32 -6.20 4.39 35.17
CA ALA A 32 -4.94 4.17 34.47
C ALA A 32 -4.23 5.50 34.15
N LEU A 33 -4.98 6.53 33.75
CA LEU A 33 -4.48 7.87 33.54
C LEU A 33 -3.98 8.51 34.84
N GLU A 34 -4.73 8.41 35.92
CA GLU A 34 -4.32 8.90 37.24
C GLU A 34 -3.00 8.27 37.68
N ARG A 35 -2.87 6.94 37.55
CA ARG A 35 -1.63 6.23 37.87
C ARG A 35 -0.46 6.71 37.01
N LYS A 36 -0.69 6.87 35.70
CA LYS A 36 0.36 7.30 34.77
C LYS A 36 0.80 8.75 35.02
N ILE A 37 -0.12 9.64 35.35
CA ILE A 37 0.19 11.02 35.77
C ILE A 37 1.05 11.00 37.04
N TYR A 38 0.71 10.14 38.00
CA TYR A 38 1.48 10.02 39.24
C TYR A 38 2.90 9.49 39.02
N GLU A 39 3.06 8.53 38.11
CA GLU A 39 4.35 7.92 37.76
C GLU A 39 5.24 8.86 36.94
N GLU A 40 4.71 9.43 35.85
CA GLU A 40 5.50 10.23 34.90
C GLU A 40 5.59 11.71 35.31
N LYS A 41 4.71 12.17 36.21
CA LYS A 41 4.60 13.56 36.69
C LYS A 41 4.69 14.60 35.56
N PRO A 42 3.88 14.45 34.50
CA PRO A 42 3.96 15.34 33.36
C PRO A 42 3.54 16.77 33.76
N VAL A 43 4.26 17.77 33.27
CA VAL A 43 3.87 19.18 33.43
C VAL A 43 2.66 19.51 32.53
N PHE A 44 2.57 18.83 31.38
CA PHE A 44 1.58 19.10 30.33
C PHE A 44 0.91 17.81 29.85
N LEU A 45 -0.42 17.83 29.78
CA LEU A 45 -1.28 16.78 29.24
C LEU A 45 -1.87 17.23 27.92
N ASP A 46 -1.43 16.58 26.85
CA ASP A 46 -2.01 16.70 25.52
C ASP A 46 -2.94 15.53 25.21
N LYS A 47 -3.68 15.64 24.10
CA LYS A 47 -4.58 14.59 23.62
C LYS A 47 -3.85 13.25 23.47
N SER A 48 -2.60 13.32 23.00
CA SER A 48 -1.79 12.14 22.74
C SER A 48 -1.45 11.38 24.03
N PHE A 49 -1.20 12.06 25.14
CA PHE A 49 -0.94 11.45 26.45
C PHE A 49 -2.20 10.74 26.95
N VAL A 50 -3.35 11.41 26.86
CA VAL A 50 -4.65 10.84 27.26
C VAL A 50 -4.99 9.61 26.43
N LEU A 51 -4.70 9.58 25.13
CA LEU A 51 -4.97 8.39 24.30
C LEU A 51 -4.07 7.19 24.64
N SER A 52 -2.90 7.41 25.25
CA SER A 52 -1.93 6.35 25.55
C SER A 52 -2.35 5.38 26.66
N ILE A 53 -3.44 5.69 27.38
CA ILE A 53 -3.98 4.88 28.49
C ILE A 53 -5.16 4.01 28.06
N LYS A 54 -5.74 4.27 26.87
CA LYS A 54 -6.83 3.46 26.33
C LYS A 54 -6.27 2.07 26.05
N LYS A 55 -6.94 1.04 26.57
CA LYS A 55 -6.54 -0.35 26.31
C LYS A 55 -6.70 -0.64 24.81
N PRO A 56 -5.84 -1.48 24.20
CA PRO A 56 -5.98 -1.86 22.80
C PRO A 56 -7.38 -2.40 22.55
N LYS A 57 -8.08 -1.86 21.55
CA LYS A 57 -9.40 -2.34 21.17
C LYS A 57 -9.21 -3.68 20.47
N ILE A 58 -9.61 -4.77 21.13
CA ILE A 58 -9.51 -6.12 20.56
C ILE A 58 -10.73 -6.32 19.65
N GLU A 59 -10.51 -6.22 18.34
CA GLU A 59 -11.53 -6.52 17.34
C GLU A 59 -11.15 -7.78 16.57
N VAL A 60 -11.89 -8.87 16.81
CA VAL A 60 -11.69 -10.12 16.09
C VAL A 60 -12.40 -10.04 14.75
N PHE A 61 -11.62 -10.16 13.69
CA PHE A 61 -12.10 -10.03 12.33
C PHE A 61 -11.87 -11.32 11.58
N GLU A 62 -12.94 -12.05 11.30
CA GLU A 62 -12.89 -13.14 10.34
C GLU A 62 -12.85 -12.56 8.91
N ILE A 63 -11.91 -13.04 8.09
CA ILE A 63 -11.80 -12.73 6.67
C ILE A 63 -12.12 -14.02 5.93
N LYS A 64 -13.24 -14.02 5.19
CA LYS A 64 -13.63 -15.14 4.34
C LYS A 64 -13.14 -14.85 2.93
N LEU A 65 -12.20 -15.67 2.44
CA LEU A 65 -11.77 -15.62 1.04
C LEU A 65 -12.94 -16.11 0.18
N LYS A 66 -13.48 -15.24 -0.67
CA LYS A 66 -14.40 -15.65 -1.73
C LYS A 66 -13.61 -15.70 -3.02
N GLU A 67 -13.54 -16.88 -3.63
CA GLU A 67 -13.14 -16.97 -5.03
C GLU A 67 -14.21 -16.25 -5.86
N LYS A 68 -13.81 -15.16 -6.52
CA LYS A 68 -14.65 -14.50 -7.51
C LYS A 68 -14.37 -15.16 -8.85
N VAL A 69 -15.33 -15.91 -9.36
CA VAL A 69 -15.35 -16.31 -10.78
C VAL A 69 -15.58 -15.06 -11.60
N MET A 70 -14.66 -14.78 -12.51
CA MET A 70 -14.63 -13.58 -13.35
C MET A 70 -14.92 -13.97 -14.79
N ASN A 71 -15.75 -13.19 -15.47
CA ASN A 71 -15.93 -13.37 -16.91
C ASN A 71 -14.81 -12.65 -17.70
N LEU A 72 -14.68 -12.95 -18.99
CA LEU A 72 -13.61 -12.40 -19.83
C LEU A 72 -13.64 -10.87 -19.91
N GLU A 73 -14.82 -10.27 -19.94
CA GLU A 73 -15.02 -8.83 -20.05
C GLU A 73 -14.51 -8.10 -18.79
N GLU A 74 -14.88 -8.62 -17.61
CA GLU A 74 -14.39 -8.13 -16.33
C GLU A 74 -12.85 -8.24 -16.25
N PHE A 75 -12.26 -9.33 -16.77
CA PHE A 75 -10.82 -9.52 -16.80
C PHE A 75 -10.11 -8.49 -17.69
N ILE A 76 -10.62 -8.25 -18.90
CA ILE A 76 -10.07 -7.25 -19.82
C ILE A 76 -10.18 -5.85 -19.22
N GLU A 77 -11.33 -5.51 -18.61
CA GLU A 77 -11.51 -4.22 -17.93
C GLU A 77 -10.48 -4.01 -16.82
N ILE A 78 -10.15 -5.08 -16.10
CA ILE A 78 -9.14 -5.06 -15.05
C ILE A 78 -7.74 -4.79 -15.62
N LEU A 79 -7.35 -5.47 -16.70
CA LEU A 79 -6.06 -5.23 -17.36
C LEU A 79 -5.94 -3.79 -17.85
N HIS A 80 -7.00 -3.25 -18.45
CA HIS A 80 -7.02 -1.84 -18.87
C HIS A 80 -6.86 -0.88 -17.70
N ASN A 81 -7.55 -1.14 -16.58
CA ASN A 81 -7.42 -0.33 -15.38
C ASN A 81 -6.01 -0.41 -14.79
N TYR A 82 -5.39 -1.60 -14.74
CA TYR A 82 -4.00 -1.76 -14.31
C TYR A 82 -3.05 -0.92 -15.16
N TYR A 83 -3.20 -1.01 -16.48
CA TYR A 83 -2.45 -0.17 -17.42
C TYR A 83 -2.63 1.31 -17.10
N ASP A 84 -3.86 1.78 -16.90
CA ASP A 84 -4.14 3.19 -16.64
C ASP A 84 -3.52 3.68 -15.32
N ILE A 85 -3.61 2.87 -14.25
CA ILE A 85 -3.06 3.21 -12.92
C ILE A 85 -1.53 3.31 -12.98
N PHE A 86 -0.87 2.26 -13.47
CA PHE A 86 0.58 2.23 -13.52
C PHE A 86 1.14 3.23 -14.51
N SER A 87 0.46 3.42 -15.65
CA SER A 87 0.82 4.48 -16.58
C SER A 87 0.78 5.83 -15.89
N GLU A 88 -0.25 6.14 -15.11
CA GLU A 88 -0.31 7.42 -14.40
C GLU A 88 0.82 7.61 -13.37
N MET A 89 1.18 6.55 -12.65
CA MET A 89 2.32 6.58 -11.72
C MET A 89 3.65 6.87 -12.45
N ILE A 90 3.84 6.24 -13.61
CA ILE A 90 5.04 6.37 -14.43
C ILE A 90 5.08 7.74 -15.12
N LYS A 91 3.96 8.23 -15.65
CA LYS A 91 3.86 9.56 -16.30
C LYS A 91 4.40 10.67 -15.42
N ASN A 92 4.10 10.64 -14.12
CA ASN A 92 4.57 11.64 -13.15
C ASN A 92 6.10 11.65 -12.97
N LYS A 93 6.80 10.58 -13.38
CA LYS A 93 8.27 10.45 -13.32
C LYS A 93 8.96 10.70 -14.67
N MET A 94 8.19 10.91 -15.74
CA MET A 94 8.69 11.10 -17.11
C MET A 94 8.64 12.56 -17.53
N ASN A 95 9.37 12.92 -18.59
CA ASN A 95 9.28 14.23 -19.20
C ASN A 95 7.96 14.39 -19.98
N PRO A 96 7.03 15.27 -19.54
CA PRO A 96 5.71 15.39 -20.18
C PRO A 96 5.77 15.86 -21.64
N LEU A 97 6.80 16.64 -22.01
CA LEU A 97 6.94 17.18 -23.37
C LEU A 97 7.31 16.11 -24.41
N LYS A 98 7.85 14.98 -23.95
CA LYS A 98 8.27 13.88 -24.82
C LYS A 98 7.27 12.73 -24.84
N LEU A 99 6.31 12.73 -23.92
CA LEU A 99 5.39 11.62 -23.71
C LEU A 99 4.38 11.53 -24.85
N VAL A 100 4.32 10.38 -25.53
CA VAL A 100 3.39 10.11 -26.62
C VAL A 100 2.87 8.66 -26.55
N SER A 101 1.76 8.38 -27.23
CA SER A 101 1.32 7.00 -27.46
C SER A 101 2.24 6.29 -28.45
N ILE A 102 2.29 4.95 -28.38
CA ILE A 102 3.15 4.15 -29.25
C ILE A 102 2.87 4.40 -30.74
N SER A 103 1.60 4.45 -31.13
CA SER A 103 1.18 4.73 -32.51
C SER A 103 1.58 6.11 -33.05
N SER A 104 1.92 7.06 -32.16
CA SER A 104 2.37 8.40 -32.52
C SER A 104 3.85 8.44 -32.89
N VAL A 105 4.62 7.41 -32.53
CA VAL A 105 6.05 7.29 -32.86
C VAL A 105 6.21 6.86 -34.32
N LYS A 106 6.17 7.84 -35.23
CA LYS A 106 6.24 7.60 -36.69
C LYS A 106 7.55 8.06 -37.33
N THR A 107 8.21 9.04 -36.74
CA THR A 107 9.37 9.72 -37.32
C THR A 107 10.54 9.71 -36.37
N HIS A 108 11.75 9.88 -36.93
CA HIS A 108 12.96 10.03 -36.15
C HIS A 108 12.82 11.13 -35.08
N GLY A 109 13.18 10.84 -33.83
CA GLY A 109 13.04 11.81 -32.74
C GLY A 109 13.25 11.22 -31.34
N SER A 110 13.20 12.08 -30.33
CA SER A 110 13.25 11.68 -28.92
C SER A 110 11.85 11.67 -28.32
N TYR A 111 11.47 10.55 -27.71
CA TYR A 111 10.14 10.36 -27.14
C TYR A 111 10.24 9.67 -25.78
N GLY A 112 9.17 9.79 -25.01
CA GLY A 112 8.83 8.95 -23.88
C GLY A 112 7.58 8.14 -24.21
N ILE A 113 7.61 6.85 -23.95
CA ILE A 113 6.46 5.96 -24.17
C ILE A 113 6.23 5.11 -22.92
N ILE A 114 4.99 4.70 -22.71
CA ILE A 114 4.61 3.80 -21.61
C ILE A 114 3.92 2.60 -22.24
N GLY A 115 4.36 1.40 -21.89
CA GLY A 115 3.84 0.18 -22.46
C GLY A 115 3.96 -1.00 -21.51
N MET A 116 3.15 -2.00 -21.76
CA MET A 116 3.25 -3.32 -21.14
C MET A 116 4.27 -4.17 -21.92
N VAL A 117 5.12 -4.89 -21.22
CA VAL A 117 6.13 -5.78 -21.80
C VAL A 117 5.43 -7.00 -22.39
N LYS A 118 5.35 -7.05 -23.71
CA LYS A 118 4.74 -8.14 -24.47
C LYS A 118 5.69 -9.32 -24.66
N SER A 119 6.95 -9.02 -24.99
CA SER A 119 7.96 -10.04 -25.24
C SER A 119 9.36 -9.52 -24.91
N ILE A 120 10.23 -10.42 -24.47
CA ILE A 120 11.63 -10.13 -24.15
C ILE A 120 12.47 -11.16 -24.91
N SER A 121 13.49 -10.67 -25.61
CA SER A 121 14.48 -11.53 -26.26
C SER A 121 15.87 -10.95 -26.07
N GLU A 122 16.85 -11.82 -25.88
CA GLU A 122 18.22 -11.40 -25.60
C GLU A 122 19.16 -11.61 -26.78
N THR A 123 20.15 -10.72 -26.84
CA THR A 123 21.34 -10.85 -27.68
C THR A 123 22.58 -10.74 -26.78
N GLU A 124 23.77 -10.82 -27.36
CA GLU A 124 25.03 -10.71 -26.59
C GLU A 124 25.13 -9.39 -25.81
N SER A 125 24.74 -8.26 -26.41
CA SER A 125 24.94 -6.92 -25.83
C SER A 125 23.65 -6.17 -25.51
N HIS A 126 22.52 -6.60 -26.08
CA HIS A 126 21.24 -5.90 -25.96
C HIS A 126 20.12 -6.86 -25.55
N VAL A 127 19.07 -6.28 -24.98
CA VAL A 127 17.76 -6.92 -24.82
C VAL A 127 16.77 -6.20 -25.72
N ILE A 128 16.05 -6.99 -26.50
CA ILE A 128 15.02 -6.53 -27.41
C ILE A 128 13.68 -6.80 -26.74
N VAL A 129 12.93 -5.74 -26.49
CA VAL A 129 11.66 -5.77 -25.78
C VAL A 129 10.57 -5.24 -26.69
N GLU A 130 9.45 -5.94 -26.81
CA GLU A 130 8.26 -5.39 -27.45
C GLU A 130 7.35 -4.81 -26.38
N LEU A 131 7.06 -3.51 -26.50
CA LEU A 131 6.11 -2.82 -25.64
C LEU A 131 4.79 -2.65 -26.37
N GLU A 132 3.69 -2.87 -25.67
CA GLU A 132 2.33 -2.70 -26.16
C GLU A 132 1.54 -1.70 -25.31
N ASP A 133 0.80 -0.81 -25.98
CA ASP A 133 -0.21 0.04 -25.36
C ASP A 133 -1.56 -0.13 -26.08
N LYS A 134 -2.57 0.63 -25.65
CA LYS A 134 -3.91 0.62 -26.28
C LYS A 134 -3.91 1.04 -27.75
N THR A 135 -2.80 1.55 -28.28
CA THR A 135 -2.68 2.13 -29.62
C THR A 135 -1.76 1.36 -30.56
N GLY A 136 -0.85 0.52 -30.05
CA GLY A 136 0.02 -0.29 -30.88
C GLY A 136 1.17 -0.95 -30.13
N ILE A 137 2.10 -1.50 -30.91
CA ILE A 137 3.28 -2.24 -30.43
C ILE A 137 4.54 -1.60 -31.00
N ILE A 138 5.59 -1.51 -30.19
CA ILE A 138 6.90 -1.00 -30.62
C ILE A 138 8.05 -1.85 -30.09
N LYS A 139 9.03 -2.07 -30.96
CA LYS A 139 10.26 -2.79 -30.62
C LYS A 139 11.28 -1.83 -30.02
N CYS A 140 11.62 -2.08 -28.77
CA CYS A 140 12.61 -1.37 -27.98
C CYS A 140 13.94 -2.14 -27.96
N VAL A 141 15.04 -1.41 -28.05
CA VAL A 141 16.41 -1.92 -27.96
C VAL A 141 17.03 -1.33 -26.70
N ILE A 142 17.33 -2.19 -25.74
CA ILE A 142 17.83 -1.83 -24.41
C ILE A 142 19.23 -2.39 -24.28
N LYS A 143 20.20 -1.58 -23.86
CA LYS A 143 21.53 -2.11 -23.54
C LYS A 143 21.46 -2.93 -22.27
N LYS A 144 22.12 -4.10 -22.23
CA LYS A 144 22.11 -4.97 -21.04
C LYS A 144 22.56 -4.24 -19.77
N GLU A 145 23.45 -3.24 -19.88
CA GLU A 145 23.90 -2.42 -18.75
C GLU A 145 22.79 -1.67 -18.00
N LEU A 146 21.67 -1.37 -18.64
CA LEU A 146 20.53 -0.70 -18.01
C LEU A 146 19.67 -1.64 -17.14
N ILE A 147 19.89 -2.96 -17.26
CA ILE A 147 19.08 -4.01 -16.61
C ILE A 147 19.95 -5.03 -15.84
N LYS A 148 21.19 -4.66 -15.49
CA LYS A 148 22.20 -5.59 -14.92
C LYS A 148 21.93 -6.06 -13.48
N ASN A 149 21.10 -5.35 -12.73
CA ASN A 149 20.84 -5.64 -11.31
C ASN A 149 19.41 -6.16 -11.16
N GLU A 150 19.15 -7.00 -10.14
CA GLU A 150 17.83 -7.61 -9.89
C GLU A 150 16.69 -6.56 -9.88
N GLU A 151 16.96 -5.38 -9.33
CA GLU A 151 16.05 -4.23 -9.26
C GLU A 151 15.62 -3.67 -10.63
N ASN A 152 16.40 -3.89 -11.68
CA ASN A 152 16.14 -3.42 -13.04
C ASN A 152 15.82 -4.57 -14.01
N THR A 153 15.44 -5.75 -13.48
CA THR A 153 15.04 -6.90 -14.30
C THR A 153 13.66 -6.64 -14.89
N LEU A 154 13.50 -6.93 -16.18
CA LEU A 154 12.22 -6.77 -16.88
C LEU A 154 11.42 -8.06 -16.86
N TYR A 155 10.12 -7.97 -16.62
CA TYR A 155 9.20 -9.10 -16.63
C TYR A 155 8.12 -8.96 -17.72
N ILE A 156 7.62 -10.09 -18.22
CA ILE A 156 6.46 -10.10 -19.11
C ILE A 156 5.24 -9.57 -18.34
N ASP A 157 4.36 -8.86 -19.05
CA ASP A 157 3.17 -8.18 -18.51
C ASP A 157 3.46 -7.02 -17.54
N GLU A 158 4.74 -6.67 -17.36
CA GLU A 158 5.15 -5.50 -16.57
C GLU A 158 4.88 -4.21 -17.34
N ILE A 159 4.33 -3.20 -16.66
CA ILE A 159 4.11 -1.88 -17.26
C ILE A 159 5.27 -0.98 -16.91
N ILE A 160 5.99 -0.51 -17.93
CA ILE A 160 7.17 0.34 -17.77
C ILE A 160 7.06 1.60 -18.62
N GLY A 161 7.73 2.66 -18.17
CA GLY A 161 8.01 3.83 -18.99
C GLY A 161 9.41 3.71 -19.57
N VAL A 162 9.59 4.10 -20.83
CA VAL A 162 10.92 4.24 -21.43
C VAL A 162 11.07 5.59 -22.11
N GLU A 163 12.24 6.20 -21.95
CA GLU A 163 12.65 7.39 -22.69
C GLU A 163 13.82 7.03 -23.60
N GLY A 164 13.82 7.58 -24.80
CA GLY A 164 14.83 7.24 -25.79
C GLY A 164 14.63 7.91 -27.13
N LYS A 165 15.22 7.30 -28.16
CA LYS A 165 15.21 7.79 -29.54
C LYS A 165 14.64 6.74 -30.47
N TYR A 166 13.72 7.17 -31.33
CA TYR A 166 13.24 6.33 -32.41
C TYR A 166 14.07 6.58 -33.67
N GLU A 167 14.67 5.54 -34.22
CA GLU A 167 15.38 5.60 -35.49
C GLU A 167 15.35 4.24 -36.20
N LYS A 168 15.29 4.26 -37.54
CA LYS A 168 15.36 3.05 -38.39
C LYS A 168 14.37 1.94 -37.97
N GLY A 169 13.16 2.32 -37.55
CA GLY A 169 12.10 1.38 -37.17
C GLY A 169 12.22 0.79 -35.76
N LYS A 170 13.17 1.26 -34.94
CA LYS A 170 13.40 0.75 -33.58
C LYS A 170 13.48 1.90 -32.57
N PHE A 171 13.08 1.62 -31.34
CA PHE A 171 13.17 2.55 -30.23
C PHE A 171 14.39 2.23 -29.35
N TYR A 172 15.42 3.06 -29.39
CA TYR A 172 16.63 2.88 -28.59
C TYR A 172 16.44 3.53 -27.24
N VAL A 173 16.40 2.71 -26.19
CA VAL A 173 16.08 3.13 -24.83
C VAL A 173 17.32 3.71 -24.15
N GLU A 174 17.18 4.90 -23.61
CA GLU A 174 18.21 5.60 -22.83
C GLU A 174 17.92 5.54 -21.32
N LYS A 175 16.64 5.44 -20.94
CA LYS A 175 16.19 5.37 -19.54
C LYS A 175 14.94 4.51 -19.41
N ILE A 176 14.89 3.69 -18.35
CA ILE A 176 13.72 2.90 -17.95
C ILE A 176 13.16 3.51 -16.67
N ILE A 177 11.84 3.57 -16.57
CA ILE A 177 11.09 4.08 -15.42
C ILE A 177 10.13 2.98 -14.97
N PHE A 178 10.34 2.49 -13.75
CA PHE A 178 9.48 1.49 -13.13
C PHE A 178 8.36 2.13 -12.30
N PRO A 179 7.20 1.46 -12.18
CA PRO A 179 6.15 1.85 -11.27
C PRO A 179 6.53 1.47 -9.82
N ASP A 180 7.40 2.26 -9.16
CA ASP A 180 7.75 1.99 -7.76
C ASP A 180 6.51 1.92 -6.85
N ILE A 181 6.43 0.83 -6.09
CA ILE A 181 5.77 0.75 -4.79
C ILE A 181 6.86 0.20 -3.86
N GLU A 182 7.15 0.88 -2.75
CA GLU A 182 8.20 0.42 -1.83
C GLU A 182 7.98 -1.00 -1.30
N GLU A 183 9.10 -1.70 -1.08
CA GLU A 183 9.30 -3.04 -0.50
C GLU A 183 8.05 -3.92 -0.30
N ILE A 184 7.91 -4.95 -1.15
CA ILE A 184 7.07 -6.12 -0.83
C ILE A 184 7.83 -6.99 0.17
N LYS A 185 7.47 -6.91 1.46
CA LYS A 185 8.03 -7.80 2.50
C LYS A 185 7.25 -9.12 2.52
N LYS A 186 7.76 -10.12 1.80
CA LYS A 186 7.31 -11.51 1.98
C LYS A 186 7.84 -12.02 3.31
N ALA A 187 6.95 -12.27 4.25
CA ALA A 187 7.31 -12.93 5.49
C ALA A 187 6.36 -14.12 5.67
N ASN A 188 6.93 -15.33 5.70
CA ASN A 188 6.17 -16.54 5.95
C ASN A 188 5.90 -16.63 7.45
N PHE A 189 4.64 -16.71 7.83
CA PHE A 189 4.21 -16.85 9.23
C PHE A 189 3.36 -18.12 9.40
N GLU A 190 3.22 -18.57 10.65
CA GLU A 190 2.46 -19.78 11.02
C GLU A 190 0.94 -19.53 11.07
N LYS A 191 0.16 -20.61 10.86
CA LYS A 191 -1.32 -20.66 10.93
C LYS A 191 -1.81 -20.03 12.25
N ASP A 192 -2.88 -19.22 12.19
CA ASP A 192 -3.43 -18.43 13.31
C ASP A 192 -2.60 -17.17 13.68
N SER A 193 -1.94 -16.57 12.69
CA SER A 193 -1.12 -15.38 12.92
C SER A 193 -1.90 -14.22 13.55
N VAL A 194 -1.31 -13.65 14.60
CA VAL A 194 -1.83 -12.45 15.27
C VAL A 194 -1.11 -11.25 14.70
N LEU A 195 -1.87 -10.40 14.01
CA LEU A 195 -1.42 -9.12 13.52
C LEU A 195 -1.77 -8.04 14.53
N TYR A 196 -0.76 -7.41 15.11
CA TYR A 196 -0.89 -6.22 15.93
C TYR A 196 -0.53 -5.01 15.08
N ALA A 197 -1.34 -3.96 15.09
CA ALA A 197 -1.04 -2.71 14.40
C ALA A 197 -1.28 -1.52 15.33
N ARG A 198 -0.32 -0.60 15.36
CA ARG A 198 -0.35 0.62 16.17
C ARG A 198 0.02 1.82 15.32
N ASN A 199 -0.76 2.89 15.42
CA ASN A 199 -0.46 4.16 14.78
C ASN A 199 0.41 5.03 15.71
N ASP A 200 1.68 5.21 15.38
CA ASP A 200 2.63 6.08 16.10
C ASP A 200 2.75 7.47 15.44
N LEU A 201 1.63 8.02 14.96
CA LEU A 201 1.48 9.32 14.28
C LEU A 201 2.14 9.39 12.90
N GLU A 202 3.44 9.18 12.83
CA GLU A 202 4.23 9.25 11.59
C GLU A 202 4.61 7.87 11.04
N THR A 203 4.30 6.80 11.78
CA THR A 203 4.56 5.42 11.40
C THR A 203 3.43 4.50 11.85
N ILE A 204 3.27 3.37 11.18
CA ILE A 204 2.48 2.24 11.68
C ILE A 204 3.47 1.19 12.17
N ARG A 205 3.41 0.83 13.45
CA ARG A 205 4.11 -0.35 13.97
C ARG A 205 3.22 -1.56 13.84
N ILE A 206 3.76 -2.60 13.22
CA ILE A 206 3.09 -3.88 13.05
C ILE A 206 3.87 -4.93 13.84
N SER A 207 3.20 -5.81 14.55
CA SER A 207 3.79 -7.06 15.02
C SER A 207 3.06 -8.25 14.43
N ILE A 208 3.82 -9.20 13.87
CA ILE A 208 3.31 -10.47 13.36
C ILE A 208 4.03 -11.57 14.12
N ASN A 209 3.28 -12.36 14.90
CA ASN A 209 3.81 -13.43 15.75
C ASN A 209 5.01 -12.99 16.62
N GLY A 210 4.96 -11.76 17.15
CA GLY A 210 5.98 -11.18 18.02
C GLY A 210 7.15 -10.49 17.31
N LYS A 211 7.24 -10.56 15.97
CA LYS A 211 8.22 -9.79 15.20
C LYS A 211 7.67 -8.43 14.84
N PHE A 212 8.38 -7.36 15.21
CA PHE A 212 7.96 -5.99 14.98
C PHE A 212 8.54 -5.40 13.69
N PHE A 213 7.70 -4.64 12.99
CA PHE A 213 8.01 -3.90 11.77
C PHE A 213 7.53 -2.46 11.94
N THR A 214 8.32 -1.49 11.51
CA THR A 214 7.92 -0.07 11.48
C THR A 214 7.71 0.34 10.03
N ILE A 215 6.56 0.95 9.75
CA ILE A 215 6.08 1.25 8.40
C ILE A 215 5.85 2.74 8.26
N ASN A 216 6.64 3.39 7.41
CA ASN A 216 6.59 4.81 7.09
C ASN A 216 6.02 5.10 5.68
N GLN A 217 5.82 4.06 4.88
CA GLN A 217 5.30 4.07 3.51
C GLN A 217 4.36 2.89 3.26
N PRO A 218 3.57 2.86 2.18
CA PRO A 218 2.75 1.70 1.86
C PRO A 218 3.58 0.42 1.75
N ALA A 219 3.19 -0.62 2.48
CA ALA A 219 3.84 -1.92 2.49
C ALA A 219 2.80 -3.04 2.38
N VAL A 220 3.13 -4.14 1.70
CA VAL A 220 2.27 -5.33 1.61
C VAL A 220 2.94 -6.47 2.36
N PHE A 221 2.19 -7.08 3.27
CA PHE A 221 2.54 -8.31 3.99
C PHE A 221 1.69 -9.45 3.49
N ILE A 222 2.27 -10.63 3.33
CA ILE A 222 1.53 -11.86 3.05
C ILE A 222 1.58 -12.71 4.31
N ILE A 223 0.44 -12.98 4.94
CA ILE A 223 0.36 -13.71 6.21
C ILE A 223 -0.67 -14.83 6.02
N ASP A 224 -0.28 -16.10 6.10
CA ASP A 224 -1.21 -17.24 5.89
C ASP A 224 -2.04 -17.13 4.58
N ASN A 225 -1.40 -16.77 3.45
CA ASN A 225 -2.04 -16.46 2.16
C ASN A 225 -2.97 -15.23 2.17
N ILE A 226 -2.98 -14.45 3.25
CA ILE A 226 -3.73 -13.21 3.37
C ILE A 226 -2.81 -12.02 3.06
N ASN A 227 -3.05 -11.35 1.93
CA ASN A 227 -2.45 -10.06 1.63
C ASN A 227 -2.99 -8.95 2.54
N VAL A 228 -2.09 -8.32 3.28
CA VAL A 228 -2.35 -7.19 4.15
C VAL A 228 -1.60 -5.98 3.60
N LEU A 229 -2.34 -5.00 3.08
CA LEU A 229 -1.78 -3.71 2.71
C LEU A 229 -1.80 -2.79 3.92
N VAL A 230 -0.66 -2.21 4.27
CA VAL A 230 -0.56 -1.25 5.37
C VAL A 230 0.06 0.04 4.87
N PHE A 231 -0.58 1.18 5.14
CA PHE A 231 -0.04 2.47 4.69
C PHE A 231 -0.49 3.64 5.56
N LEU A 232 0.34 4.68 5.64
CA LEU A 232 -0.01 5.94 6.28
C LEU A 232 -0.86 6.80 5.34
N ASN A 233 -2.05 7.18 5.78
CA ASN A 233 -2.93 8.04 4.99
C ASN A 233 -2.65 9.53 5.23
N LYS A 234 -1.44 9.98 4.90
CA LYS A 234 -1.00 11.36 5.15
C LYS A 234 -1.90 12.42 4.50
N GLN A 235 -2.61 12.05 3.42
CA GLN A 235 -3.46 12.94 2.64
C GLN A 235 -4.96 12.81 2.96
N ASN A 236 -5.32 12.04 4.00
CA ASN A 236 -6.71 11.81 4.41
C ASN A 236 -7.63 11.31 3.26
N ILE A 237 -7.05 10.51 2.34
CA ILE A 237 -7.74 9.94 1.20
C ILE A 237 -8.64 8.80 1.68
N ASN A 238 -9.89 8.77 1.22
CA ASN A 238 -10.77 7.64 1.51
C ASN A 238 -10.17 6.33 0.94
N PRO A 239 -10.00 5.25 1.72
CA PRO A 239 -9.28 4.06 1.30
C PRO A 239 -10.08 3.32 0.23
N LYS A 240 -11.40 3.51 0.14
CA LYS A 240 -12.18 3.05 -1.01
C LYS A 240 -11.80 3.74 -2.31
N ILE A 241 -11.47 5.04 -2.29
CA ILE A 241 -11.02 5.74 -3.50
C ILE A 241 -9.67 5.15 -3.93
N TYR A 242 -8.78 4.93 -2.97
CA TYR A 242 -7.52 4.23 -3.20
C TYR A 242 -7.73 2.81 -3.75
N LEU A 243 -8.65 2.04 -3.18
CA LEU A 243 -9.02 0.68 -3.63
C LEU A 243 -9.89 0.66 -4.90
N LYS A 244 -10.55 1.75 -5.27
CA LYS A 244 -11.23 1.92 -6.57
C LYS A 244 -10.20 2.12 -7.67
N LYS A 245 -9.13 2.86 -7.35
CA LYS A 245 -7.95 3.07 -8.19
C LYS A 245 -6.95 1.90 -8.14
N ARG A 246 -7.28 0.78 -7.47
CA ARG A 246 -6.57 -0.50 -7.59
C ARG A 246 -7.61 -1.51 -8.06
N THR A 247 -7.56 -1.98 -9.29
CA THR A 247 -8.52 -3.00 -9.73
C THR A 247 -8.29 -4.31 -8.97
N LEU A 248 -9.18 -4.60 -8.01
CA LEU A 248 -9.09 -5.78 -7.16
C LEU A 248 -9.60 -7.02 -7.93
N PHE A 249 -8.73 -8.03 -8.10
CA PHE A 249 -8.92 -9.42 -8.62
C PHE A 249 -8.80 -9.56 -10.16
N PRO A 250 -8.39 -10.72 -10.77
CA PRO A 250 -8.50 -12.12 -10.31
C PRO A 250 -7.18 -12.81 -9.89
N GLY A 251 -7.34 -13.99 -9.29
CA GLY A 251 -6.27 -14.82 -8.70
C GLY A 251 -5.48 -15.70 -9.69
N LYS A 252 -4.38 -16.22 -9.12
CA LYS A 252 -3.31 -17.13 -9.62
C LYS A 252 -2.77 -16.90 -11.04
N ILE A 253 -1.60 -16.24 -11.11
CA ILE A 253 -0.47 -16.64 -11.96
C ILE A 253 0.83 -16.59 -11.12
N THR A 254 1.52 -17.72 -11.00
CA THR A 254 2.94 -17.85 -10.58
C THR A 254 3.74 -18.10 -11.87
N ILE A 255 4.99 -17.67 -12.13
CA ILE A 255 6.23 -17.65 -11.32
C ILE A 255 7.08 -16.36 -11.61
N SER A 256 6.67 -15.44 -12.50
CA SER A 256 7.58 -14.37 -12.99
C SER A 256 6.90 -13.08 -13.50
N GLY A 257 5.86 -12.58 -12.82
CA GLY A 257 5.20 -11.31 -13.14
C GLY A 257 4.30 -10.88 -11.99
N ILE A 258 4.67 -9.82 -11.26
CA ILE A 258 4.04 -9.46 -9.99
C ILE A 258 2.71 -8.74 -10.24
N ILE A 259 1.65 -9.53 -10.39
CA ILE A 259 0.28 -9.08 -10.12
C ILE A 259 0.16 -8.94 -8.61
N GLN A 260 0.01 -7.71 -8.09
CA GLN A 260 -0.33 -7.54 -6.67
C GLN A 260 -1.70 -8.17 -6.45
N THR A 261 -1.71 -9.35 -5.85
CA THR A 261 -2.96 -9.94 -5.39
C THR A 261 -3.63 -8.91 -4.48
N PRO A 262 -4.89 -8.57 -4.75
CA PRO A 262 -5.60 -7.54 -3.99
C PRO A 262 -5.50 -7.80 -2.48
N PRO A 263 -5.34 -6.75 -1.67
CA PRO A 263 -5.30 -6.92 -0.24
C PRO A 263 -6.62 -7.53 0.22
N HIS A 264 -6.57 -8.59 1.02
CA HIS A 264 -7.74 -9.07 1.74
C HIS A 264 -8.02 -8.17 2.95
N LEU A 265 -6.97 -7.51 3.46
CA LEU A 265 -7.02 -6.57 4.57
C LEU A 265 -6.22 -5.31 4.25
N VAL A 266 -6.79 -4.15 4.56
CA VAL A 266 -6.13 -2.85 4.51
C VAL A 266 -6.08 -2.27 5.91
N ILE A 267 -4.89 -1.90 6.36
CA ILE A 267 -4.67 -1.13 7.58
C ILE A 267 -4.16 0.24 7.20
N THR A 268 -4.79 1.29 7.68
CA THR A 268 -4.41 2.66 7.33
C THR A 268 -4.60 3.62 8.49
N THR A 269 -4.03 4.81 8.44
CA THR A 269 -4.19 5.85 9.48
C THR A 269 -5.17 6.94 9.06
N HIS A 270 -5.43 7.91 9.95
CA HIS A 270 -6.14 9.18 9.69
C HIS A 270 -7.62 9.11 9.30
N ILE A 271 -8.27 7.95 9.36
CA ILE A 271 -9.73 7.86 9.22
C ILE A 271 -10.30 7.24 10.49
N PRO A 272 -10.75 8.08 11.45
CA PRO A 272 -11.15 7.63 12.77
C PRO A 272 -12.22 6.55 12.70
N SER A 273 -11.99 5.45 13.41
CA SER A 273 -12.98 4.36 13.53
C SER A 273 -13.49 3.80 12.20
N TYR A 274 -12.73 3.95 11.09
CA TYR A 274 -13.15 3.45 9.79
C TYR A 274 -13.02 1.92 9.76
N ARG A 275 -14.15 1.24 9.76
CA ARG A 275 -14.25 -0.21 9.60
C ARG A 275 -15.23 -0.49 8.48
N GLU A 276 -14.75 -1.06 7.40
CA GLU A 276 -15.61 -1.34 6.26
C GLU A 276 -15.18 -2.58 5.50
N ASN A 277 -16.14 -3.21 4.81
CA ASN A 277 -15.86 -4.21 3.79
C ASN A 277 -16.17 -3.61 2.41
N TYR A 278 -15.18 -3.59 1.52
CA TYR A 278 -15.35 -3.14 0.14
C TYR A 278 -14.92 -4.24 -0.82
N LYS A 279 -15.88 -4.79 -1.58
CA LYS A 279 -15.64 -5.87 -2.56
C LYS A 279 -14.83 -7.06 -2.00
N GLY A 280 -15.07 -7.44 -0.75
CA GLY A 280 -14.35 -8.53 -0.07
C GLY A 280 -13.06 -8.13 0.63
N VAL A 281 -12.62 -6.88 0.48
CA VAL A 281 -11.47 -6.29 1.19
C VAL A 281 -11.94 -5.67 2.49
N LYS A 282 -11.35 -6.10 3.60
CA LYS A 282 -11.60 -5.50 4.91
C LYS A 282 -10.70 -4.29 5.11
N ILE A 283 -11.24 -3.18 5.59
CA ILE A 283 -10.50 -1.93 5.79
C ILE A 283 -10.58 -1.54 7.26
N ILE A 284 -9.43 -1.20 7.85
CA ILE A 284 -9.24 -0.82 9.25
C ILE A 284 -8.44 0.49 9.28
N GLY A 285 -9.11 1.58 9.67
CA GLY A 285 -8.50 2.88 9.96
C GLY A 285 -8.09 3.02 11.43
N LEU A 286 -6.81 3.25 11.70
CA LEU A 286 -6.24 3.45 13.02
C LEU A 286 -6.21 4.93 13.39
N GLU A 287 -6.86 5.27 14.51
CA GLU A 287 -6.70 6.54 15.18
C GLU A 287 -5.28 6.69 15.74
N PRO A 288 -4.79 7.93 15.96
CA PRO A 288 -3.52 8.16 16.63
C PRO A 288 -3.40 7.38 17.95
N LYS A 289 -2.32 6.60 18.08
CA LYS A 289 -2.06 5.70 19.21
C LYS A 289 -3.09 4.59 19.41
N GLU A 290 -4.01 4.38 18.47
CA GLU A 290 -4.89 3.21 18.49
C GLU A 290 -4.08 1.94 18.22
N GLU A 291 -4.40 0.92 19.00
CA GLU A 291 -3.81 -0.40 18.91
C GLU A 291 -4.90 -1.42 18.60
N VAL A 292 -4.73 -2.18 17.51
CA VAL A 292 -5.67 -3.20 17.07
C VAL A 292 -4.97 -4.53 16.94
N ARG A 293 -5.60 -5.58 17.49
CA ARG A 293 -5.15 -6.97 17.38
C ARG A 293 -6.10 -7.75 16.49
N ILE A 294 -5.60 -8.29 15.40
CA ILE A 294 -6.35 -8.98 14.35
C ILE A 294 -5.89 -10.43 14.32
N ARG A 295 -6.82 -11.37 14.47
CA ARG A 295 -6.55 -12.80 14.29
C ARG A 295 -6.88 -13.18 12.85
N LEU A 296 -5.90 -13.70 12.13
CA LEU A 296 -6.06 -14.17 10.75
C LEU A 296 -6.29 -15.68 10.77
N LYS A 297 -7.43 -16.14 10.24
CA LYS A 297 -7.76 -17.56 10.06
C LYS A 297 -7.92 -17.87 8.58
N GLY A 298 -7.04 -18.71 8.02
CA GLY A 298 -7.23 -19.29 6.68
C GLY A 298 -8.27 -20.42 6.70
N MET A 299 -9.02 -20.60 5.61
CA MET A 299 -9.87 -21.79 5.43
C MET A 299 -8.98 -23.03 5.20
N GLU A 300 -9.43 -24.18 5.71
CA GLU A 300 -8.99 -25.49 5.21
C GLU A 300 -9.64 -25.71 3.84
N GLU A 301 -8.88 -26.29 2.92
CA GLU A 301 -9.37 -26.71 1.61
C GLU A 301 -10.62 -27.59 1.81
N ILE A 302 -11.79 -27.09 1.40
CA ILE A 302 -12.91 -27.98 1.12
C ILE A 302 -12.64 -28.47 -0.31
N VAL A 303 -12.19 -29.72 -0.39
CA VAL A 303 -11.98 -30.50 -1.62
C VAL A 303 -13.21 -30.48 -2.51
#